data_AF-A0A9Q0YTQ5-F1
#
_entry.id   AF-A0A9Q0YTQ5-F1
#
_cell.length_a   1.000
_cell.length_b   1.000
_cell.length_c   1.000
_cell.angle_alpha   90.00
_cell.angle_beta   90.00
_cell.angle_gamma   90.00
#
_symmetry.space_group_name_H-M   'P 1'
#
loop_
_entity.id
_entity.type
_entity.pdbx_description
1 polymer ?
#
loop_
_entity_poly.entity_id
_entity_poly.type
_entity_poly.pdbx_seq_one_letter_code
_entity_poly.pdbx_strand_id
1 'polypeptide(L)'
;MFYTNRRIKHCLADIQFNQFMHSCTDMSTLQIYKVFDMLDVDGSGKIDFDEFYLLACILISLKDKEEKQFIYRHSRTVFELLDEDGSQSISAGEFSAFGFLFNFHGDAVNQIFKDFDISGDQELDYKEFKMFAMACIDRQNDIDRRKREKAERRRRHQEEKMKRKEQKKLRQTEGLRRLSWDFLALSCVII
;
A
#
# COMPACT_ATOMS: atom_id res chain seq x y z
N MET A 1 43.06 -17.22 27.93
CA MET A 1 41.84 -16.40 28.03
C MET A 1 42.08 -15.09 27.30
N PHE A 2 41.68 -14.98 26.03
CA PHE A 2 41.65 -13.70 25.31
C PHE A 2 40.21 -13.47 24.82
N TYR A 3 39.31 -13.19 25.76
CA TYR A 3 38.07 -12.50 25.42
C TYR A 3 38.39 -11.01 25.43
N THR A 4 39.01 -10.53 24.35
CA THR A 4 39.03 -9.10 24.09
C THR A 4 37.59 -8.70 23.80
N ASN A 5 37.04 -7.99 24.79
CA ASN A 5 35.86 -7.15 24.77
C ASN A 5 35.60 -6.56 23.36
N ARG A 6 34.89 -7.30 22.51
CA ARG A 6 34.26 -6.76 21.31
C ARG A 6 33.15 -5.86 21.84
N ARG A 7 33.42 -4.56 21.93
CA ARG A 7 32.34 -3.57 21.87
C ARG A 7 31.51 -3.97 20.65
N ILE A 8 30.32 -4.52 20.87
CA ILE A 8 29.35 -4.77 19.82
C ILE A 8 29.07 -3.37 19.27
N LYS A 9 29.66 -3.02 18.13
CA LYS A 9 29.18 -1.85 17.40
C LYS A 9 27.77 -2.23 16.96
N HIS A 10 26.78 -1.47 17.39
CA HIS A 10 25.37 -1.68 17.06
C HIS A 10 25.13 -1.29 15.61
N CYS A 11 25.75 -2.01 14.68
CA CYS A 11 25.69 -1.76 13.25
C CYS A 11 25.66 -3.10 12.49
N LEU A 12 24.90 -3.14 11.39
CA LEU A 12 24.75 -4.27 10.51
C LEU A 12 25.69 -4.11 9.32
N ALA A 13 26.64 -5.04 9.16
CA ALA A 13 27.46 -5.10 7.96
C ALA A 13 26.63 -5.66 6.77
N ASP A 14 27.08 -5.36 5.56
CA ASP A 14 26.52 -5.76 4.27
C ASP A 14 26.02 -7.22 4.20
N ILE A 15 26.83 -8.20 4.63
CA ILE A 15 26.45 -9.63 4.61
C ILE A 15 25.28 -9.92 5.57
N GLN A 16 25.32 -9.32 6.77
CA GLN A 16 24.28 -9.53 7.78
C GLN A 16 22.96 -8.88 7.33
N PHE A 17 23.05 -7.67 6.78
CA PHE A 17 21.93 -6.95 6.19
C PHE A 17 21.31 -7.75 5.04
N ASN A 18 22.14 -8.31 4.16
CA ASN A 18 21.69 -9.09 3.01
C ASN A 18 20.88 -10.32 3.44
N GLN A 19 21.39 -11.09 4.41
CA GLN A 19 20.67 -12.26 4.96
C GLN A 19 19.36 -11.87 5.65
N PHE A 20 19.35 -10.76 6.39
CA PHE A 20 18.14 -10.22 7.01
C PHE A 20 17.09 -9.85 5.95
N MET A 21 17.49 -9.13 4.91
CA MET A 21 16.57 -8.68 3.85
C MET A 21 15.99 -9.84 3.03
N HIS A 22 16.78 -10.88 2.72
CA HIS A 22 16.25 -12.11 2.10
C HIS A 22 15.23 -12.84 2.99
N SER A 23 15.37 -12.73 4.31
CA SER A 23 14.45 -13.37 5.25
C SER A 23 13.14 -12.61 5.40
N CYS A 24 13.15 -11.29 5.17
CA CYS A 24 12.01 -10.41 5.39
C CYS A 24 11.29 -9.98 4.10
N THR A 25 11.93 -10.10 2.94
CA THR A 25 11.45 -9.58 1.66
C THR A 25 11.76 -10.54 0.51
N ASP A 26 11.00 -10.44 -0.58
CA ASP A 26 11.23 -11.21 -1.82
C ASP A 26 12.17 -10.48 -2.82
N MET A 27 13.01 -9.56 -2.32
CA MET A 27 13.89 -8.75 -3.16
C MET A 27 15.08 -9.57 -3.69
N SER A 28 15.55 -9.25 -4.90
CA SER A 28 16.80 -9.80 -5.41
C SER A 28 18.00 -9.24 -4.66
N THR A 29 19.11 -9.99 -4.63
CA THR A 29 20.36 -9.53 -4.00
C THR A 29 20.81 -8.15 -4.51
N LEU A 30 20.63 -7.86 -5.81
CA LEU A 30 20.96 -6.56 -6.39
C LEU A 30 20.10 -5.43 -5.82
N GLN A 31 18.79 -5.67 -5.65
CA GLN A 31 17.89 -4.70 -5.02
C GLN A 31 18.24 -4.48 -3.55
N ILE A 32 18.60 -5.55 -2.84
CA ILE A 32 18.98 -5.46 -1.43
C ILE A 32 20.23 -4.60 -1.25
N TYR A 33 21.26 -4.77 -2.09
CA TYR A 33 22.44 -3.90 -2.04
C TYR A 33 22.11 -2.45 -2.38
N LYS A 34 21.19 -2.19 -3.33
CA LYS A 34 20.70 -0.82 -3.56
C LYS A 34 20.00 -0.21 -2.35
N VAL A 35 19.21 -1.00 -1.61
CA VAL A 35 18.58 -0.52 -0.37
C VAL A 35 19.64 -0.28 0.71
N PHE A 36 20.68 -1.11 0.76
CA PHE A 36 21.81 -0.90 1.66
C PHE A 36 22.50 0.44 1.38
N ASP A 37 22.89 0.67 0.13
CA ASP A 37 23.59 1.90 -0.29
C ASP A 37 22.73 3.15 -0.05
N MET A 38 21.41 3.05 -0.24
CA MET A 38 20.47 4.15 0.07
C MET A 38 20.43 4.49 1.57
N LEU A 39 20.48 3.47 2.43
CA LEU A 39 20.33 3.66 3.87
C LEU A 39 21.64 4.06 4.54
N ASP A 40 22.79 3.69 3.98
CA ASP A 40 24.14 4.05 4.46
C ASP A 40 24.46 5.51 4.10
N VAL A 41 23.65 6.44 4.61
CA VAL A 41 23.70 7.87 4.27
C VAL A 41 25.06 8.49 4.66
N ASP A 42 25.69 7.95 5.71
CA ASP A 42 27.00 8.41 6.16
C ASP A 42 28.19 7.74 5.42
N GLY A 43 27.90 6.78 4.52
CA GLY A 43 28.89 6.04 3.75
C GLY A 43 29.84 5.20 4.60
N SER A 44 29.43 4.78 5.80
CA SER A 44 30.26 4.00 6.71
C SER A 44 30.47 2.55 6.25
N GLY A 45 29.73 2.11 5.24
CA GLY A 45 29.64 0.74 4.77
C GLY A 45 28.94 -0.17 5.78
N LYS A 46 28.09 0.40 6.65
CA LYS A 46 27.37 -0.31 7.72
C LYS A 46 26.09 0.41 8.06
N ILE A 47 25.00 -0.35 8.23
CA ILE A 47 23.73 0.21 8.68
C ILE A 47 23.75 0.37 10.20
N ASP A 48 23.62 1.59 10.70
CA ASP A 48 23.47 1.86 12.12
C ASP A 48 22.02 1.64 12.62
N PHE A 49 21.75 2.00 13.88
CA PHE A 49 20.42 1.77 14.44
C PHE A 49 19.35 2.69 13.84
N ASP A 50 19.68 3.94 13.55
CA ASP A 50 18.73 4.94 13.05
C ASP A 50 18.38 4.64 11.59
N GLU A 51 19.37 4.24 10.79
CA GLU A 51 19.21 3.77 9.42
C GLU A 51 18.38 2.47 9.37
N PHE A 52 18.68 1.52 10.27
CA PHE A 52 17.89 0.29 10.39
C PHE A 52 16.45 0.56 10.84
N TYR A 53 16.24 1.50 11.76
CA TYR A 53 14.91 1.89 12.21
C TYR A 53 14.08 2.46 11.05
N LEU A 54 14.69 3.31 10.22
CA LEU A 54 14.06 3.87 9.04
C LEU A 54 13.64 2.78 8.05
N LEU A 55 14.52 1.80 7.78
CA LEU A 55 14.18 0.62 6.98
C LEU A 55 12.99 -0.14 7.56
N ALA A 56 12.99 -0.41 8.86
CA ALA A 56 11.91 -1.13 9.52
C ALA A 56 10.57 -0.39 9.34
N CYS A 57 10.56 0.94 9.49
CA CYS A 57 9.37 1.76 9.23
C CYS A 57 8.89 1.65 7.78
N ILE A 58 9.80 1.69 6.79
CA ILE A 58 9.47 1.53 5.37
C ILE A 58 8.84 0.16 5.14
N LEU A 59 9.47 -0.92 5.60
CA LEU A 59 8.98 -2.30 5.40
C LEU A 59 7.60 -2.51 6.05
N ILE A 60 7.37 -1.98 7.25
CA ILE A 60 6.07 -2.03 7.91
C ILE A 60 5.02 -1.26 7.09
N SER A 61 5.36 -0.07 6.60
CA SER A 61 4.43 0.73 5.79
C SER A 61 4.01 0.02 4.50
N LEU A 62 4.96 -0.68 3.84
CA LEU A 62 4.68 -1.47 2.63
C LEU A 62 3.78 -2.67 2.93
N LYS A 63 4.04 -3.36 4.04
CA LYS A 63 3.23 -4.51 4.47
C LYS A 63 1.79 -4.10 4.76
N ASP A 64 1.59 -2.96 5.41
CA ASP A 64 0.28 -2.44 5.80
C ASP A 64 -0.41 -1.67 4.66
N LYS A 65 0.26 -1.48 3.51
CA LYS A 65 -0.21 -0.71 2.35
C LYS A 65 -0.43 0.79 2.66
N GLU A 66 0.38 1.30 3.57
CA GLU A 66 0.39 2.69 4.03
C GLU A 66 1.65 3.42 3.52
N GLU A 67 2.33 2.88 2.50
CA GLU A 67 3.59 3.43 1.97
C GLU A 67 3.44 4.89 1.51
N LYS A 68 2.30 5.24 0.91
CA LYS A 68 2.00 6.62 0.49
C LYS A 68 1.88 7.58 1.68
N GLN A 69 1.26 7.13 2.76
CA GLN A 69 1.13 7.92 3.99
C GLN A 69 2.49 8.10 4.68
N PHE A 70 3.33 7.06 4.65
CA PHE A 70 4.69 7.13 5.13
C PHE A 70 5.50 8.16 4.34
N ILE A 71 5.49 8.07 3.01
CA ILE A 71 6.18 9.02 2.11
C ILE A 71 5.77 10.45 2.38
N TYR A 72 4.47 10.75 2.57
CA TYR A 72 4.05 12.11 2.86
C TYR A 72 4.50 12.61 4.24
N ARG A 73 4.30 11.80 5.29
CA ARG A 73 4.65 12.17 6.67
C ARG A 73 6.15 12.35 6.86
N HIS A 74 6.94 11.49 6.21
CA HIS A 74 8.40 11.51 6.24
C HIS A 74 8.98 12.03 4.92
N SER A 75 8.26 12.94 4.25
CA SER A 75 8.61 13.42 2.90
C SER A 75 10.01 13.98 2.81
N ARG A 76 10.49 14.65 3.85
CA ARG A 76 11.86 15.16 3.87
C ARG A 76 12.90 14.04 3.92
N THR A 77 12.73 13.09 4.84
CA THR A 77 13.63 11.94 4.97
C THR A 77 13.63 11.09 3.71
N VAL A 78 12.45 10.85 3.12
CA VAL A 78 12.34 10.08 1.86
C VAL A 78 12.95 10.85 0.70
N PHE A 79 12.81 12.18 0.66
CA PHE A 79 13.46 13.00 -0.36
C PHE A 79 14.98 12.90 -0.27
N GLU A 80 15.54 13.06 0.93
CA GLU A 80 16.99 12.94 1.18
C GLU A 80 17.52 11.53 0.91
N LEU A 81 16.71 10.48 1.05
CA LEU A 81 17.08 9.12 0.66
C LEU A 81 17.07 8.87 -0.86
N LEU A 82 16.26 9.64 -1.61
CA LEU A 82 16.14 9.49 -3.06
C LEU A 82 17.20 10.32 -3.81
N ASP A 83 17.57 11.47 -3.26
CA ASP A 83 18.62 12.37 -3.77
C ASP A 83 20.01 11.80 -3.43
N GLU A 84 20.51 10.90 -4.29
CA GLU A 84 21.75 10.16 -4.06
C GLU A 84 22.98 11.06 -4.29
N ASP A 85 22.88 11.99 -5.24
CA ASP A 85 23.97 12.90 -5.59
C ASP A 85 24.01 14.19 -4.76
N GLY A 86 22.98 14.45 -3.95
CA GLY A 86 22.87 15.61 -3.06
C GLY A 86 22.58 16.91 -3.82
N SER A 87 22.00 16.83 -5.01
CA SER A 87 21.64 17.96 -5.87
C SER A 87 20.51 18.81 -5.30
N GLN A 88 19.79 18.33 -4.28
CA GLN A 88 18.54 18.91 -3.75
C GLN A 88 17.37 18.84 -4.73
N SER A 89 17.46 17.94 -5.69
CA SER A 89 16.42 17.58 -6.64
C SER A 89 16.48 16.07 -6.87
N ILE A 90 15.37 15.47 -7.28
CA ILE A 90 15.31 14.04 -7.57
C ILE A 90 15.17 13.86 -9.08
N SER A 91 16.18 13.29 -9.70
CA SER A 91 16.16 12.96 -11.12
C SER A 91 15.27 11.75 -11.41
N ALA A 92 14.84 11.59 -12.67
CA ALA A 92 14.09 10.40 -13.10
C ALA A 92 14.89 9.08 -12.91
N GLY A 93 16.21 9.15 -12.99
CA GLY A 93 17.11 8.02 -12.76
C GLY A 93 17.06 7.54 -11.32
N GLU A 94 17.23 8.47 -10.37
CA GLU A 94 17.15 8.21 -8.94
C GLU A 94 15.75 7.72 -8.54
N PHE A 95 14.71 8.41 -8.98
CA PHE A 95 13.34 8.02 -8.70
C PHE A 95 13.04 6.60 -9.21
N SER A 96 13.52 6.24 -10.41
CA SER A 96 13.35 4.90 -10.97
C SER A 96 14.22 3.86 -10.29
N ALA A 97 15.43 4.22 -9.84
CA ALA A 97 16.36 3.32 -9.17
C ALA A 97 15.73 2.76 -7.89
N PHE A 98 14.93 3.57 -7.21
CA PHE A 98 14.30 3.25 -5.92
C PHE A 98 12.81 3.00 -6.00
N GLY A 99 12.22 3.11 -7.21
CA GLY A 99 10.81 2.87 -7.43
C GLY A 99 10.35 1.48 -6.96
N PHE A 100 11.21 0.46 -6.99
CA PHE A 100 10.89 -0.88 -6.49
C PHE A 100 10.58 -0.90 -4.98
N LEU A 101 11.21 -0.02 -4.18
CA LEU A 101 11.03 0.02 -2.74
C LEU A 101 9.65 0.60 -2.39
N PHE A 102 9.23 1.64 -3.12
CA PHE A 102 7.97 2.34 -2.88
C PHE A 102 6.83 1.93 -3.83
N ASN A 103 7.04 0.87 -4.60
CA ASN A 103 6.11 0.36 -5.60
C ASN A 103 5.78 1.36 -6.73
N PHE A 104 6.70 2.26 -7.06
CA PHE A 104 6.66 3.10 -8.26
C PHE A 104 7.37 2.38 -9.41
N HIS A 105 6.63 2.07 -10.48
CA HIS A 105 7.18 1.30 -11.60
C HIS A 105 6.85 1.94 -12.95
N GLY A 106 7.83 1.91 -13.86
CA GLY A 106 7.65 2.14 -15.30
C GLY A 106 7.06 3.50 -15.65
N ASP A 107 6.06 3.51 -16.54
CA ASP A 107 5.44 4.71 -17.10
C ASP A 107 4.82 5.65 -16.06
N ALA A 108 4.53 5.15 -14.84
CA ALA A 108 4.05 5.98 -13.75
C ALA A 108 5.07 7.06 -13.37
N VAL A 109 6.37 6.73 -13.37
CA VAL A 109 7.45 7.68 -13.09
C VAL A 109 7.42 8.81 -14.11
N ASN A 110 7.44 8.47 -15.41
CA ASN A 110 7.39 9.47 -16.48
C ASN A 110 6.15 10.38 -16.45
N GLN A 111 5.00 9.86 -16.01
CA GLN A 111 3.79 10.67 -15.82
C GLN A 111 3.92 11.61 -14.62
N ILE A 112 4.55 11.16 -13.53
CA ILE A 112 4.78 12.00 -12.34
C ILE A 112 5.62 13.21 -12.71
N PHE A 113 6.76 13.01 -13.37
CA PHE A 113 7.59 14.15 -13.79
C PHE A 113 6.80 15.10 -14.69
N LYS A 114 6.03 14.61 -15.67
CA LYS A 114 5.20 15.49 -16.52
C LYS A 114 4.13 16.29 -15.77
N ASP A 115 3.56 15.74 -14.71
CA ASP A 115 2.46 16.36 -13.97
C ASP A 115 2.96 17.31 -12.86
N PHE A 116 4.16 17.09 -12.32
CA PHE A 116 4.66 17.75 -11.11
C PHE A 116 5.97 18.52 -11.27
N ASP A 117 6.76 18.29 -12.32
CA ASP A 117 7.90 19.13 -12.69
C ASP A 117 7.36 20.47 -13.25
N ILE A 118 7.23 21.45 -12.36
CA ILE A 118 6.75 22.80 -12.68
C ILE A 118 7.90 23.64 -13.22
N SER A 119 9.10 23.38 -12.73
CA SER A 119 10.33 24.09 -13.11
C SER A 119 10.71 23.81 -14.58
N GLY A 120 10.42 22.60 -15.08
CA GLY A 120 10.75 22.08 -16.40
C GLY A 120 12.19 21.56 -16.53
N ASP A 121 12.87 21.30 -15.40
CA ASP A 121 14.26 20.82 -15.38
C ASP A 121 14.40 19.29 -15.46
N GLN A 122 13.28 18.56 -15.55
CA GLN A 122 13.19 17.09 -15.53
C GLN A 122 13.67 16.46 -14.22
N GLU A 123 13.70 17.26 -13.17
CA GLU A 123 13.96 16.83 -11.80
C GLU A 123 12.77 17.24 -10.92
N LEU A 124 12.73 16.75 -9.68
CA LEU A 124 11.71 17.15 -8.71
C LEU A 124 12.40 17.81 -7.53
N ASP A 125 12.17 19.10 -7.33
CA ASP A 125 12.58 19.76 -6.11
C ASP A 125 11.75 19.27 -4.90
N TYR A 126 12.15 19.65 -3.68
CA TYR A 126 11.43 19.21 -2.48
C TYR A 126 9.94 19.62 -2.45
N LYS A 127 9.58 20.79 -3.01
CA LYS A 127 8.19 21.26 -3.06
C LYS A 127 7.39 20.43 -4.06
N GLU A 128 7.94 20.18 -5.23
CA GLU A 128 7.34 19.36 -6.28
C GLU A 128 7.15 17.92 -5.80
N PHE A 129 8.18 17.33 -5.19
CA PHE A 129 8.10 16.02 -4.55
C PHE A 129 7.02 15.96 -3.46
N LYS A 130 6.91 16.98 -2.62
CA LYS A 130 5.88 17.04 -1.56
C LYS A 130 4.47 17.18 -2.14
N MET A 131 4.30 17.95 -3.20
CA MET A 131 3.03 18.05 -3.93
C MET A 131 2.65 16.71 -4.55
N PHE A 132 3.61 16.01 -5.15
CA PHE A 132 3.44 14.66 -5.67
C PHE A 132 2.98 13.69 -4.56
N ALA A 133 3.63 13.69 -3.40
CA ALA A 133 3.27 12.82 -2.28
C ALA A 133 1.83 13.08 -1.78
N MET A 134 1.44 14.36 -1.70
CA MET A 134 0.08 14.76 -1.33
C MET A 134 -0.95 14.29 -2.36
N ALA A 135 -0.68 14.50 -3.65
CA ALA A 135 -1.56 14.07 -4.73
C ALA A 135 -1.74 12.55 -4.79
N CYS A 136 -0.70 11.77 -4.47
CA CYS A 136 -0.79 10.32 -4.35
C CYS A 136 -1.77 9.88 -3.27
N ILE A 137 -1.77 10.55 -2.11
CA ILE A 137 -2.69 10.26 -1.01
C ILE A 137 -4.12 10.60 -1.40
N ASP A 138 -4.35 11.79 -1.98
CA ASP A 138 -5.69 12.23 -2.37
C ASP A 138 -6.31 11.28 -3.41
N ARG A 139 -5.51 10.88 -4.41
CA ARG A 139 -5.93 9.90 -5.42
C ARG A 139 -6.27 8.54 -4.79
N GLN A 140 -5.47 8.08 -3.83
CA GLN A 140 -5.73 6.82 -3.12
C GLN A 140 -7.04 6.88 -2.33
N ASN A 141 -7.25 7.97 -1.57
CA ASN A 141 -8.48 8.19 -0.80
C ASN A 141 -9.73 8.23 -1.69
N ASP A 142 -9.63 8.87 -2.85
CA ASP A 142 -10.70 8.92 -3.84
C ASP A 142 -11.03 7.54 -4.42
N ILE A 143 -10.01 6.76 -4.77
CA ILE A 143 -10.17 5.38 -5.25
C ILE A 143 -10.86 4.53 -4.17
N ASP A 144 -10.44 4.64 -2.92
CA ASP A 144 -10.99 3.83 -1.83
C ASP A 144 -12.42 4.24 -1.48
N ARG A 145 -12.75 5.54 -1.52
CA ARG A 145 -14.12 6.03 -1.41
C ARG A 145 -15.02 5.43 -2.49
N ARG A 146 -14.60 5.50 -3.77
CA ARG A 146 -15.35 4.94 -4.90
C ARG A 146 -15.53 3.42 -4.79
N LYS A 147 -14.51 2.69 -4.32
CA LYS A 147 -14.59 1.24 -4.08
C LYS A 147 -15.61 0.91 -2.99
N ARG A 148 -15.60 1.63 -1.88
CA ARG A 148 -16.56 1.47 -0.77
C ARG A 148 -17.99 1.72 -1.23
N GLU A 149 -18.23 2.82 -1.94
CA GLU A 149 -19.56 3.14 -2.51
C GLU A 149 -20.05 2.05 -3.48
N LYS A 150 -19.17 1.55 -4.36
CA LYS A 150 -19.51 0.48 -5.30
C LYS A 150 -19.83 -0.84 -4.61
N ALA A 151 -19.08 -1.19 -3.56
CA ALA A 151 -19.32 -2.38 -2.75
C ALA A 151 -20.67 -2.28 -2.00
N GLU A 152 -20.97 -1.10 -1.43
CA GLU A 152 -22.24 -0.87 -0.74
C GLU A 152 -23.44 -0.94 -1.70
N ARG A 153 -23.34 -0.30 -2.88
CA ARG A 153 -24.38 -0.40 -3.92
C ARG A 153 -24.63 -1.85 -4.34
N ARG A 154 -23.57 -2.66 -4.49
CA ARG A 154 -23.69 -4.10 -4.79
C ARG A 154 -24.39 -4.86 -3.67
N ARG A 155 -24.06 -4.58 -2.40
CA ARG A 155 -24.68 -5.20 -1.23
C ARG A 155 -26.18 -4.89 -1.16
N ARG A 156 -26.56 -3.62 -1.27
CA ARG A 156 -27.96 -3.18 -1.29
C ARG A 156 -28.76 -3.85 -2.41
N HIS A 157 -28.21 -3.92 -3.62
CA HIS A 157 -28.87 -4.61 -4.75
C HIS A 157 -29.05 -6.11 -4.51
N GLN A 158 -28.08 -6.78 -3.88
CA GLN A 158 -28.20 -8.20 -3.51
C GLN A 158 -29.27 -8.40 -2.43
N GLU A 159 -29.28 -7.57 -1.39
CA GLU A 159 -30.30 -7.59 -0.33
C GLU A 159 -31.72 -7.38 -0.90
N GLU A 160 -31.90 -6.41 -1.80
CA GLU A 160 -33.19 -6.18 -2.47
C GLU A 160 -33.63 -7.36 -3.33
N LYS A 161 -32.71 -7.97 -4.09
CA LYS A 161 -33.00 -9.18 -4.87
C LYS A 161 -33.42 -10.35 -3.98
N MET A 162 -32.78 -10.52 -2.83
CA MET A 162 -33.13 -11.56 -1.86
C MET A 162 -34.51 -11.32 -1.27
N LYS A 163 -34.80 -10.09 -0.81
CA LYS A 163 -36.13 -9.69 -0.31
C LYS A 163 -37.24 -9.93 -1.35
N ARG A 164 -37.01 -9.58 -2.62
CA ARG A 164 -37.97 -9.83 -3.72
C ARG A 164 -38.20 -11.33 -3.95
N LYS A 165 -37.15 -12.16 -3.86
CA LYS A 165 -37.29 -13.63 -3.98
C LYS A 165 -38.06 -14.22 -2.79
N GLU A 166 -37.78 -13.75 -1.59
CA GLU A 166 -38.43 -14.20 -0.36
C GLU A 166 -39.92 -13.82 -0.32
N GLN A 167 -40.27 -12.58 -0.68
CA GLN A 167 -41.68 -12.16 -0.81
C GLN A 167 -42.45 -13.00 -1.84
N LYS A 168 -41.82 -13.35 -2.98
CA LYS A 168 -42.44 -14.23 -3.97
C LYS A 168 -42.71 -15.63 -3.41
N LYS A 169 -41.76 -16.20 -2.65
CA LYS A 169 -41.94 -17.50 -1.97
C LYS A 169 -43.04 -17.44 -0.91
N LEU A 170 -43.09 -16.36 -0.12
CA LEU A 170 -44.11 -16.20 0.92
C LEU A 170 -45.51 -16.15 0.31
N ARG A 171 -45.72 -15.31 -0.72
CA ARG A 171 -47.00 -15.24 -1.44
C ARG A 171 -47.43 -16.59 -2.03
N GLN A 172 -46.48 -17.37 -2.55
CA GLN A 172 -46.77 -18.69 -3.10
C GLN A 172 -47.18 -19.68 -2.00
N THR A 173 -46.49 -19.70 -0.86
CA THR A 173 -46.84 -20.57 0.28
C THR A 173 -48.16 -20.18 0.97
N GLU A 174 -48.46 -18.89 1.08
CA GLU A 174 -49.76 -18.39 1.57
C GLU A 174 -50.89 -18.80 0.62
N GLY A 175 -50.69 -18.71 -0.71
CA GLY A 175 -51.63 -19.20 -1.70
C GLY A 175 -51.93 -20.69 -1.56
N LEU A 176 -50.91 -21.54 -1.38
CA LEU A 176 -51.09 -22.97 -1.14
C LEU A 176 -51.85 -23.26 0.18
N ARG A 177 -51.52 -22.53 1.27
CA ARG A 177 -52.22 -22.71 2.54
C ARG A 177 -53.69 -22.35 2.44
N ARG A 178 -54.03 -21.25 1.75
CA ARG A 178 -55.42 -20.80 1.59
C ARG A 178 -56.28 -21.83 0.86
N LEU A 179 -55.78 -22.37 -0.26
CA LEU A 179 -56.44 -23.46 -0.98
C LEU A 179 -56.65 -24.71 -0.12
N SER A 180 -55.68 -25.05 0.74
CA SER A 180 -55.81 -26.18 1.68
C SER A 180 -56.91 -25.96 2.73
N TRP A 181 -57.03 -24.75 3.28
CA TRP A 181 -58.10 -24.41 4.23
C TRP A 181 -59.47 -24.40 3.58
N ASP A 182 -59.58 -23.87 2.35
CA ASP A 182 -60.83 -23.87 1.58
C ASP A 182 -61.30 -25.31 1.31
N PHE A 183 -60.38 -26.22 0.98
CA PHE A 183 -60.68 -27.65 0.77
C PHE A 183 -61.17 -28.34 2.05
N LEU A 184 -60.52 -28.07 3.19
CA LEU A 184 -60.93 -28.59 4.50
C LEU A 184 -62.28 -28.03 4.94
N ALA A 185 -62.54 -26.74 4.75
CA ALA A 185 -63.81 -26.10 5.08
C ALA A 185 -64.98 -26.68 4.26
N LEU A 186 -64.79 -26.91 2.95
CA LEU A 186 -65.77 -27.59 2.10
C LEU A 186 -66.07 -29.02 2.59
N SER A 187 -65.06 -29.74 3.08
CA SER A 187 -65.27 -31.10 3.62
C SER A 187 -66.07 -31.12 4.93
N CYS A 188 -65.99 -30.07 5.76
CA CYS A 188 -66.77 -29.96 7.00
C CYS A 188 -68.24 -29.57 6.81
N VAL A 189 -68.62 -29.00 5.65
CA VAL A 189 -70.01 -28.58 5.37
C VAL A 189 -70.85 -29.71 4.75
N ILE A 190 -70.20 -30.79 4.31
CA ILE A 190 -70.84 -31.93 3.61
C ILE A 190 -71.20 -33.10 4.57
N ILE A 191 -70.89 -32.98 5.87
CA ILE A 191 -71.25 -33.94 6.92
C ILE A 191 -72.33 -33.33 7.81
#